data_AF-A0A6M3KBR0-F1
#
_entry.id   AF-A0A6M3KBR0-F1
#
_cell.length_a   1.000
_cell.length_b   1.000
_cell.length_c   1.000
_cell.angle_alpha   90.00
_cell.angle_beta   90.00
_cell.angle_gamma   90.00
#
_symmetry.space_group_name_H-M   'P 1'
#
loop_
_entity.id
_entity.type
_entity.pdbx_description
1 polymer ?
#
loop_
_entity_poly.entity_id
_entity_poly.type
_entity_poly.pdbx_seq_one_letter_code
_entity_poly.pdbx_strand_id
1 'polypeptide(L)'
;MLTEKGRKSISESMKGENNPRWNGGNSQYPNHAELKKVRVEVLKESKGRCEICGKPARLVHHIDGDKSNHNINNLMAVCLKCHSPLHHDDSLIPNLGRPLKYSLVCGMSIKHISETFGVCAGTIYNWLKNPEKEKWLKEQLIKS
;
A
#
# COMPACT_ATOMS: atom_id res chain seq x y z
N MET A 1 -14.75 -31.36 -9.63
CA MET A 1 -13.81 -30.51 -10.40
C MET A 1 -14.49 -30.12 -11.71
N LEU A 2 -14.64 -28.82 -12.01
CA LEU A 2 -15.22 -28.37 -13.29
C LEU A 2 -14.21 -28.54 -14.42
N THR A 3 -14.67 -29.04 -15.57
CA THR A 3 -13.87 -29.21 -16.80
C THR A 3 -13.45 -27.84 -17.36
N GLU A 4 -12.34 -27.77 -18.11
CA GLU A 4 -11.85 -26.52 -18.73
C GLU A 4 -12.91 -25.83 -19.60
N LYS A 5 -13.77 -26.60 -20.28
CA LYS A 5 -14.91 -26.08 -21.05
C LYS A 5 -15.95 -25.37 -20.17
N GLY A 6 -16.25 -25.90 -18.99
CA GLY A 6 -17.17 -25.27 -18.03
C GLY A 6 -16.59 -24.00 -17.37
N ARG A 7 -15.27 -23.93 -17.16
CA ARG A 7 -14.61 -22.68 -16.68
C ARG A 7 -14.62 -21.57 -17.72
N LYS A 8 -14.40 -21.90 -19.01
CA LYS A 8 -14.46 -20.92 -20.09
C LYS A 8 -15.87 -20.32 -20.26
N SER A 9 -16.92 -21.14 -20.20
CA SER A 9 -18.29 -20.64 -20.39
C SER A 9 -18.76 -19.67 -19.29
N ILE A 10 -18.41 -19.94 -18.02
CA ILE A 10 -18.70 -19.02 -16.91
C ILE A 10 -17.89 -17.73 -17.03
N SER A 11 -16.64 -17.81 -17.48
CA SER A 11 -15.83 -16.61 -17.68
C SER A 11 -16.34 -15.72 -18.80
N GLU A 12 -16.93 -16.29 -19.85
CA GLU A 12 -17.51 -15.53 -20.97
C GLU A 12 -18.85 -14.89 -20.60
N SER A 13 -19.68 -15.59 -19.81
CA SER A 13 -20.95 -15.04 -19.33
C SER A 13 -20.80 -13.92 -18.30
N MET A 14 -19.61 -13.74 -17.70
CA MET A 14 -19.32 -12.73 -16.67
C MET A 14 -18.47 -11.56 -17.19
N LYS A 15 -18.55 -11.24 -18.49
CA LYS A 15 -17.86 -10.11 -19.14
C LYS A 15 -18.85 -9.05 -19.63
N GLY A 16 -18.39 -7.80 -19.66
CA GLY A 16 -19.19 -6.68 -20.15
C GLY A 16 -20.54 -6.59 -19.46
N GLU A 17 -21.58 -6.26 -20.20
CA GLU A 17 -22.93 -6.02 -19.69
C GLU A 17 -23.57 -7.22 -18.98
N ASN A 18 -23.10 -8.43 -19.29
CA ASN A 18 -23.60 -9.67 -18.68
C ASN A 18 -23.11 -9.87 -17.23
N ASN A 19 -22.09 -9.13 -16.80
CA ASN A 19 -21.63 -9.18 -15.41
C ASN A 19 -22.54 -8.28 -14.54
N PRO A 20 -23.20 -8.78 -13.49
CA PRO A 20 -24.04 -7.96 -12.61
C PRO A 20 -23.31 -6.79 -11.92
N ARG A 21 -21.96 -6.84 -11.91
CA ARG A 21 -21.10 -5.76 -11.39
C ARG A 21 -20.58 -4.81 -12.48
N TRP A 22 -20.98 -4.99 -13.73
CA TRP A 22 -20.60 -4.10 -14.81
C TRP A 22 -21.32 -2.77 -14.66
N ASN A 23 -20.53 -1.69 -14.65
CA ASN A 23 -21.02 -0.34 -14.42
C ASN A 23 -20.84 0.52 -15.68
N GLY A 24 -21.34 0.06 -16.83
CA GLY A 24 -21.24 0.81 -18.09
C GLY A 24 -19.80 1.03 -18.58
N GLY A 25 -18.87 0.16 -18.20
CA GLY A 25 -17.44 0.34 -18.49
C GLY A 25 -16.70 1.29 -17.52
N ASN A 26 -17.41 1.89 -16.55
CA ASN A 26 -16.79 2.73 -15.54
C ASN A 26 -16.02 1.90 -14.52
N SER A 27 -14.74 2.21 -14.38
CA SER A 27 -13.91 1.69 -13.30
C SER A 27 -14.26 2.40 -11.98
N GLN A 28 -14.28 1.66 -10.87
CA GLN A 28 -14.37 2.25 -9.53
C GLN A 28 -13.21 3.23 -9.24
N TYR A 29 -12.07 3.03 -9.89
CA TYR A 29 -10.91 3.92 -9.81
C TYR A 29 -10.96 4.94 -10.95
N PRO A 30 -10.91 6.25 -10.66
CA PRO A 30 -10.60 7.28 -11.66
C PRO A 30 -9.34 6.91 -12.43
N ASN A 31 -9.27 7.25 -13.72
CA ASN A 31 -8.08 7.11 -14.58
C ASN A 31 -7.39 5.73 -14.51
N HIS A 32 -8.16 4.66 -14.32
CA HIS A 32 -7.65 3.31 -14.11
C HIS A 32 -6.70 2.79 -15.21
N ALA A 33 -6.85 3.29 -16.43
CA ALA A 33 -5.93 2.99 -17.54
C ALA A 33 -4.52 3.54 -17.29
N GLU A 34 -4.41 4.74 -16.74
CA GLU A 34 -3.14 5.38 -16.36
C GLU A 34 -2.49 4.61 -15.22
N LEU A 35 -3.24 4.30 -14.14
CA LEU A 35 -2.74 3.47 -13.04
C LEU A 35 -2.15 2.15 -13.51
N LYS A 36 -2.79 1.48 -14.49
CA LYS A 36 -2.27 0.22 -15.06
C LYS A 36 -0.91 0.41 -15.72
N LYS A 37 -0.70 1.51 -16.45
CA LYS A 37 0.57 1.82 -17.12
C LYS A 37 1.66 2.08 -16.08
N VAL A 38 1.41 3.02 -15.16
CA VAL A 38 2.40 3.42 -14.14
C VAL A 38 2.72 2.24 -13.21
N ARG A 39 1.74 1.39 -12.87
CA ARG A 39 1.98 0.18 -12.08
C ARG A 39 3.04 -0.74 -12.70
N VAL A 40 3.02 -0.92 -14.02
CA VAL A 40 4.00 -1.78 -14.70
C VAL A 40 5.40 -1.18 -14.59
N GLU A 41 5.50 0.15 -14.71
CA GLU A 41 6.74 0.89 -14.59
C GLU A 41 7.34 0.80 -13.18
N VAL A 42 6.55 1.10 -12.14
CA VAL A 42 6.96 0.99 -10.73
C VAL A 42 7.46 -0.42 -10.38
N LEU A 43 6.74 -1.46 -10.83
CA LEU A 43 7.16 -2.85 -10.60
C LEU A 43 8.44 -3.20 -11.37
N LYS A 44 8.70 -2.57 -12.52
CA LYS A 44 9.93 -2.77 -13.29
C LYS A 44 11.11 -2.08 -12.61
N GLU A 45 10.93 -0.84 -12.16
CA GLU A 45 11.96 -0.07 -11.44
C GLU A 45 12.37 -0.75 -10.13
N SER A 46 11.41 -1.29 -9.38
CA SER A 46 11.67 -2.06 -8.16
C SER A 46 12.22 -3.47 -8.41
N LYS A 47 12.41 -3.87 -9.68
CA LYS A 47 12.81 -5.23 -10.09
C LYS A 47 11.86 -6.30 -9.52
N GLY A 48 10.57 -5.96 -9.40
CA GLY A 48 9.54 -6.80 -8.81
C GLY A 48 9.76 -7.09 -7.33
N ARG A 49 10.47 -6.23 -6.60
CA ARG A 49 10.73 -6.38 -5.16
C ARG A 49 9.95 -5.35 -4.36
N CYS A 50 9.54 -5.76 -3.17
CA CYS A 50 8.84 -4.93 -2.20
C CYS A 50 9.83 -3.93 -1.64
N GLU A 51 9.56 -2.64 -1.80
CA GLU A 51 10.42 -1.55 -1.33
C GLU A 51 10.52 -1.53 0.21
N ILE A 52 9.59 -2.19 0.89
CA ILE A 52 9.57 -2.29 2.34
C ILE A 52 10.39 -3.47 2.89
N CYS A 53 10.33 -4.64 2.25
CA CYS A 53 10.88 -5.88 2.83
C CYS A 53 11.68 -6.76 1.85
N GLY A 54 11.88 -6.31 0.62
CA GLY A 54 12.65 -6.99 -0.42
C GLY A 54 11.99 -8.24 -1.02
N LYS A 55 10.90 -8.76 -0.44
CA LYS A 55 10.15 -9.92 -0.98
C LYS A 55 9.47 -9.59 -2.31
N PRO A 56 9.08 -10.59 -3.12
CA PRO A 56 8.42 -10.33 -4.39
C PRO A 56 7.18 -9.42 -4.26
N ALA A 57 7.19 -8.31 -4.99
CA ALA A 57 6.08 -7.38 -5.10
C ALA A 57 5.21 -7.70 -6.32
N ARG A 58 3.91 -7.57 -6.14
CA ARG A 58 2.92 -7.70 -7.23
C ARG A 58 1.89 -6.57 -7.22
N LEU A 59 1.95 -5.70 -6.22
CA LEU A 59 0.99 -4.65 -5.96
C LEU A 59 1.73 -3.31 -5.89
N VAL A 60 0.98 -2.23 -6.10
CA VAL A 60 1.44 -0.86 -5.87
C VAL A 60 0.53 -0.20 -4.84
N HIS A 61 1.11 0.66 -4.00
CA HIS A 61 0.41 1.42 -2.97
C HIS A 61 0.56 2.92 -3.23
N HIS A 62 -0.53 3.68 -3.13
CA HIS A 62 -0.52 5.14 -3.11
C HIS A 62 -0.03 5.66 -1.76
N ILE A 63 1.14 6.29 -1.73
CA ILE A 63 1.80 6.74 -0.51
C ILE A 63 0.97 7.81 0.22
N ASP A 64 0.34 8.71 -0.52
CA ASP A 64 -0.54 9.76 0.00
C ASP A 64 -1.96 9.28 0.38
N GLY A 65 -2.33 8.05 0.02
CA GLY A 65 -3.67 7.51 0.20
C GLY A 65 -4.72 8.02 -0.80
N ASP A 66 -4.38 8.94 -1.70
CA ASP A 66 -5.26 9.43 -2.75
C ASP A 66 -5.24 8.46 -3.93
N LYS A 67 -6.37 7.75 -4.11
CA LYS A 67 -6.55 6.76 -5.18
C LYS A 67 -6.55 7.35 -6.59
N SER A 68 -6.59 8.68 -6.74
CA SER A 68 -6.55 9.38 -8.03
C SER A 68 -5.16 9.88 -8.42
N ASN A 69 -4.22 9.96 -7.47
CA ASN A 69 -2.86 10.43 -7.73
C ASN A 69 -1.96 9.30 -8.26
N HIS A 70 -1.86 9.19 -9.59
CA HIS A 70 -1.10 8.14 -10.26
C HIS A 70 0.36 8.49 -10.56
N ASN A 71 0.90 9.56 -9.96
CA ASN A 71 2.30 9.90 -10.14
C ASN A 71 3.21 8.72 -9.74
N ILE A 72 4.22 8.42 -10.56
CA ILE A 72 5.15 7.32 -10.31
C ILE A 72 5.81 7.43 -8.93
N ASN A 73 6.15 8.64 -8.49
CA ASN A 73 6.77 8.91 -7.19
C ASN A 73 5.79 8.77 -6.02
N ASN A 74 4.48 8.73 -6.29
CA ASN A 74 3.44 8.49 -5.28
C ASN A 74 3.08 7.00 -5.17
N LEU A 75 3.66 6.13 -6.00
CA LEU A 75 3.36 4.71 -6.02
C LEU A 75 4.56 3.89 -5.53
N MET A 76 4.29 2.97 -4.61
CA MET A 76 5.30 2.10 -4.02
C MET A 76 5.03 0.63 -4.34
N ALA A 77 6.03 -0.08 -4.85
CA ALA A 77 5.96 -1.52 -5.08
C ALA A 77 5.96 -2.29 -3.75
N VAL A 78 4.88 -3.04 -3.50
CA VAL A 78 4.70 -3.77 -2.25
C VAL A 78 4.23 -5.21 -2.45
N CYS A 79 4.61 -6.08 -1.51
CA CYS A 79 4.05 -7.42 -1.40
C CYS A 79 2.70 -7.39 -0.68
N LEU A 80 1.88 -8.45 -0.84
CA LEU A 80 0.55 -8.53 -0.21
C LEU A 80 0.59 -8.35 1.32
N LYS A 81 1.62 -8.89 1.98
CA LYS A 81 1.79 -8.80 3.45
C LYS A 81 2.05 -7.37 3.92
N CYS A 82 2.81 -6.59 3.16
CA CYS A 82 3.10 -5.20 3.46
C CYS A 82 2.00 -4.25 2.98
N HIS A 83 1.27 -4.61 1.91
CA HIS A 83 0.24 -3.75 1.34
C HIS A 83 -0.97 -3.55 2.26
N SER A 84 -1.47 -4.62 2.89
CA SER A 84 -2.68 -4.54 3.71
C SER A 84 -2.55 -3.60 4.92
N PRO A 85 -1.47 -3.65 5.72
CA PRO A 85 -1.27 -2.71 6.83
C PRO A 85 -1.29 -1.23 6.41
N LEU A 86 -0.85 -0.89 5.20
CA LEU A 86 -0.77 0.51 4.76
C LEU A 86 -2.15 1.18 4.60
N HIS A 87 -3.22 0.40 4.40
CA HIS A 87 -4.59 0.92 4.29
C HIS A 87 -5.30 1.11 5.64
N HIS A 88 -4.68 0.72 6.75
CA HIS A 88 -5.29 0.77 8.07
C HIS A 88 -4.50 1.71 9.00
N ASP A 89 -5.22 2.43 9.87
CA ASP A 89 -4.58 3.10 11.00
C ASP A 89 -4.18 2.02 12.02
N ASP A 90 -2.93 2.07 12.51
CA ASP A 90 -2.38 1.14 13.50
C ASP A 90 -3.22 1.12 14.80
N SER A 91 -4.05 2.14 15.02
CA SER A 91 -4.99 2.23 16.15
C SER A 91 -6.17 1.26 16.09
N LEU A 92 -6.43 0.59 14.96
CA LEU A 92 -7.63 -0.24 14.75
C LEU A 92 -7.37 -1.76 14.64
N ILE A 93 -6.10 -2.22 14.67
CA ILE A 93 -5.78 -3.64 14.48
C ILE A 93 -4.99 -4.18 15.70
N PRO A 94 -5.54 -5.13 16.47
CA PRO A 94 -4.78 -5.89 17.46
C PRO A 94 -3.67 -6.68 16.77
N ASN A 95 -2.49 -6.69 17.40
CA ASN A 95 -1.21 -7.16 16.87
C ASN A 95 -1.22 -8.65 16.44
N LEU A 96 -1.70 -8.95 15.22
CA LEU A 96 -1.74 -10.28 14.60
C LEU A 96 -0.43 -10.63 13.86
N GLY A 97 0.72 -10.22 14.40
CA GLY A 97 2.04 -10.49 13.80
C GLY A 97 2.28 -9.83 12.44
N ARG A 98 1.55 -8.74 12.14
CA ARG A 98 1.78 -7.90 10.94
C ARG A 98 2.63 -6.70 11.31
N PRO A 99 3.56 -6.26 10.44
CA PRO A 99 4.32 -5.05 10.69
C PRO A 99 3.40 -3.82 10.63
N LEU A 100 3.53 -2.96 11.65
CA LEU A 100 2.77 -1.71 11.81
C LEU A 100 3.12 -0.71 10.71
N LYS A 101 2.14 0.08 10.24
CA LYS A 101 2.30 1.11 9.19
C LYS A 101 3.55 1.95 9.44
N TYR A 102 3.72 2.44 10.66
CA TYR A 102 4.84 3.32 10.99
C TYR A 102 6.17 2.59 11.18
N SER A 103 6.14 1.30 11.54
CA SER A 103 7.34 0.45 11.52
C SER A 103 7.85 0.21 10.09
N LEU A 104 6.95 0.23 9.10
CA LEU A 104 7.31 0.10 7.69
C LEU A 104 7.77 1.44 7.09
N VAL A 105 7.17 2.55 7.51
CA VAL A 105 7.49 3.89 7.01
C VAL A 105 8.77 4.45 7.63
N CYS A 106 9.04 4.19 8.91
CA CYS A 106 10.17 4.78 9.63
C CYS A 106 11.35 3.82 9.82
N GLY A 107 11.25 2.57 9.34
CA GLY A 107 12.27 1.53 9.53
C GLY A 107 12.43 1.03 10.97
N MET A 108 11.73 1.65 11.93
CA MET A 108 11.84 1.38 13.36
C MET A 108 10.46 1.29 14.00
N SER A 109 10.33 0.47 15.05
CA SER A 109 9.09 0.38 15.81
C SER A 109 8.81 1.70 16.54
N ILE A 110 7.53 2.07 16.68
CA ILE A 110 7.10 3.25 17.47
C ILE A 110 7.68 3.19 18.89
N LYS A 111 7.79 2.00 19.48
CA LYS A 111 8.40 1.81 20.80
C LYS A 111 9.86 2.25 20.82
N HIS A 112 10.63 1.85 19.80
CA HIS A 112 12.03 2.24 19.69
C HIS A 112 12.16 3.75 19.50
N ILE A 113 11.36 4.36 18.61
CA ILE A 113 11.35 5.81 18.42
C ILE A 113 10.98 6.54 19.72
N SER A 114 9.97 6.05 20.44
CA SER A 114 9.56 6.56 21.75
C SER A 114 10.71 6.53 22.76
N GLU A 115 11.49 5.43 22.79
CA GLU A 115 12.68 5.30 23.62
C GLU A 115 13.81 6.25 23.19
N THR A 116 14.10 6.35 21.88
CA THR A 116 15.16 7.22 21.34
C THR A 116 14.92 8.70 21.67
N PHE A 117 13.68 9.16 21.57
CA PHE A 117 13.31 10.56 21.82
C PHE A 117 12.85 10.84 23.26
N GLY A 118 12.72 9.81 24.10
CA GLY A 118 12.26 9.96 25.49
C GLY A 118 10.83 10.51 25.60
N VAL A 119 9.97 10.26 24.62
CA VAL A 119 8.57 10.72 24.59
C VAL A 119 7.62 9.54 24.57
N CYS A 120 6.35 9.73 24.95
CA CYS A 120 5.38 8.64 24.91
C CYS A 120 5.00 8.26 23.46
N ALA A 121 4.60 7.01 23.25
CA ALA A 121 4.16 6.52 21.94
C ALA A 121 3.04 7.37 21.31
N GLY A 122 2.11 7.89 22.14
CA GLY A 122 1.05 8.80 21.70
C GLY A 122 1.57 10.09 21.06
N THR A 123 2.66 10.64 21.61
CA THR A 123 3.33 11.82 21.02
C THR A 123 3.91 11.49 19.66
N ILE A 124 4.54 10.32 19.50
CA ILE A 124 5.05 9.87 18.20
C ILE A 124 3.90 9.70 17.18
N TYR A 125 2.77 9.12 17.58
CA TYR A 125 1.59 9.03 16.71
C TYR A 125 1.10 10.41 16.26
N ASN A 126 1.07 11.39 17.16
CA ASN A 126 0.67 12.77 16.82
C ASN A 126 1.66 13.43 15.86
N TRP A 127 2.96 13.17 16.02
CA TRP A 127 3.98 13.67 15.10
C TRP A 127 3.85 13.05 13.71
N LEU A 128 3.60 11.74 13.63
CA LEU A 128 3.44 11.03 12.36
C LEU A 128 2.15 11.41 11.62
N LYS A 129 1.14 11.93 12.33
CA LYS A 129 -0.08 12.49 11.71
C LYS A 129 0.12 13.91 11.17
N ASN A 130 1.19 14.60 11.56
CA ASN A 130 1.52 15.94 11.09
C ASN A 130 2.65 15.86 10.04
N PRO A 131 2.42 16.27 8.77
CA PRO A 131 3.39 16.08 7.70
C PRO A 131 4.77 16.73 7.96
N GLU A 132 4.79 17.91 8.58
CA GLU A 132 6.05 18.60 8.91
C GLU A 132 6.84 17.86 9.99
N LYS A 133 6.13 17.38 11.01
CA LYS A 133 6.72 16.61 12.11
C LYS A 133 7.14 15.22 11.67
N GLU A 134 6.39 14.58 10.78
CA GLU A 134 6.76 13.30 10.16
C GLU A 134 8.06 13.45 9.38
N LYS A 135 8.16 14.48 8.53
CA LYS A 135 9.39 14.77 7.78
C LYS A 135 10.57 15.03 8.71
N TRP A 136 10.39 15.87 9.72
CA TRP A 136 11.41 16.14 10.72
C TRP A 136 11.87 14.87 11.44
N LEU A 137 10.92 14.01 11.85
CA LEU A 137 11.21 12.76 12.54
C LEU A 137 12.04 11.82 11.66
N LYS A 138 11.67 11.68 10.38
CA LYS A 138 12.45 10.90 9.39
C LYS A 138 13.87 11.44 9.22
N GLU A 139 14.05 12.75 9.15
CA GLU A 139 15.37 13.37 9.04
C GLU A 139 16.25 13.14 10.28
N GLN A 140 15.67 13.15 11.48
CA GLN A 140 16.41 12.84 12.70
C GLN A 140 16.84 11.37 12.76
N LEU A 141 15.95 10.45 12.38
CA LEU A 141 16.23 9.00 12.37
C LEU A 141 17.30 8.59 11.35
N ILE A 142 17.54 9.38 10.31
CA ILE A 142 18.64 9.15 9.34
C ILE A 142 20.00 9.61 9.90
N LYS A 143 20.01 10.55 10.85
CA LYS A 143 21.23 11.15 11.42
C LYS A 143 21.77 10.43 12.67
N SER A 144 20.95 9.57 13.28
CA SER A 144 21.25 8.76 14.47
C SER A 144 21.74 7.37 14.12
#